data_AF-A0A2D6K5D2-F1
#
_entry.id   AF-A0A2D6K5D2-F1
#
_cell.length_a   1.000
_cell.length_b   1.000
_cell.length_c   1.000
_cell.angle_alpha   90.00
_cell.angle_beta   90.00
_cell.angle_gamma   90.00
#
_symmetry.space_group_name_H-M   'P 1'
#
loop_
_entity.id
_entity.type
_entity.pdbx_description
1 polymer ?
#
loop_
_entity_poly.entity_id
_entity_poly.type
_entity_poly.pdbx_seq_one_letter_code
_entity_poly.pdbx_strand_id
1 'polypeptide(L)'
;MKNYGELPDSMEPEEVATCFNEILIEKNASKSDIIEALGEMSDRQWHTYEVINPDLKEKITKWLIDHLDLENAEFVESTIYISAHLGLEKIGRLLKESLKKNLKPEVRKEIEEAIVEIKTWDDPYSGMK
;
A
#
# COMPACT_ATOMS: atom_id res chain seq x y z
N MET A 1 4.88 10.20 -15.59
CA MET A 1 4.57 10.30 -14.16
C MET A 1 5.70 11.04 -13.45
N LYS A 2 5.42 11.81 -12.40
CA LYS A 2 6.45 12.46 -11.56
C LYS A 2 7.33 11.38 -10.90
N ASN A 3 8.62 11.67 -10.69
CA ASN A 3 9.47 10.80 -9.87
C ASN A 3 9.19 11.10 -8.39
N TYR A 4 8.43 10.24 -7.73
CA TYR A 4 8.04 10.43 -6.34
C TYR A 4 9.17 10.05 -5.35
N GLY A 5 10.14 9.23 -5.76
CA GLY A 5 11.30 8.87 -4.95
C GLY A 5 12.31 10.01 -4.75
N GLU A 6 12.23 11.08 -5.54
CA GLU A 6 13.06 12.28 -5.38
C GLU A 6 12.46 13.33 -4.41
N LEU A 7 11.27 13.07 -3.86
CA LEU A 7 10.64 13.96 -2.90
C LEU A 7 11.32 13.86 -1.53
N PRO A 8 11.29 14.93 -0.70
CA PRO A 8 11.78 14.86 0.68
C PRO A 8 11.09 13.75 1.47
N ASP A 9 11.82 13.11 2.40
CA ASP A 9 11.27 12.06 3.25
C ASP A 9 10.22 12.60 4.23
N SER A 10 10.46 13.81 4.75
CA SER A 10 9.51 14.53 5.61
C SER A 10 8.70 15.50 4.76
N MET A 11 7.38 15.31 4.77
CA MET A 11 6.41 16.15 4.08
C MET A 11 5.22 16.41 4.99
N GLU A 12 4.53 17.53 4.79
CA GLU A 12 3.29 17.80 5.53
C GLU A 12 2.18 16.84 5.08
N PRO A 13 1.26 16.43 5.97
CA PRO A 13 0.17 15.50 5.63
C PRO A 13 -0.64 15.93 4.40
N GLU A 14 -0.91 17.23 4.23
CA GLU A 14 -1.64 17.76 3.08
C GLU A 14 -0.87 17.63 1.76
N GLU A 15 0.46 17.72 1.79
CA GLU A 15 1.31 17.56 0.61
C GLU A 15 1.35 16.09 0.17
N VAL A 16 1.46 15.18 1.15
CA VAL A 16 1.39 13.73 0.91
C VAL A 16 0.01 13.36 0.34
N ALA A 17 -1.06 13.88 0.92
CA ALA A 17 -2.43 13.65 0.44
C ALA A 17 -2.63 14.17 -1.00
N THR A 18 -2.03 15.32 -1.34
CA THR A 18 -2.06 15.86 -2.71
C THR A 18 -1.36 14.90 -3.67
N CYS A 19 -0.17 14.41 -3.31
CA CYS A 19 0.59 13.46 -4.13
C CYS A 19 -0.19 12.15 -4.38
N PHE A 20 -0.82 11.57 -3.35
CA PHE A 20 -1.66 10.39 -3.55
C PHE A 20 -2.81 10.65 -4.52
N ASN A 21 -3.50 11.79 -4.41
CA ASN A 21 -4.59 12.10 -5.33
C ASN A 21 -4.10 12.27 -6.77
N GLU A 22 -2.93 12.89 -6.98
CA GLU A 22 -2.30 13.00 -8.31
C GLU A 22 -1.99 11.63 -8.91
N ILE A 23 -1.39 10.73 -8.11
CA ILE A 23 -1.07 9.35 -8.52
C ILE A 23 -2.35 8.62 -8.97
N LEU A 24 -3.42 8.70 -8.18
CA LEU A 24 -4.66 7.96 -8.41
C LEU A 24 -5.46 8.45 -9.64
N ILE A 25 -5.21 9.66 -10.14
CA ILE A 25 -5.88 10.21 -11.34
C ILE A 25 -5.03 10.11 -12.61
N GLU A 26 -3.78 9.66 -12.51
CA GLU A 26 -2.89 9.52 -13.67
C GLU A 26 -3.38 8.39 -14.58
N LYS A 27 -3.77 8.75 -15.81
CA LYS A 27 -4.40 7.82 -16.76
C LYS A 27 -3.40 7.12 -17.66
N ASN A 28 -2.19 7.66 -17.79
CA ASN A 28 -1.19 7.17 -18.74
C ASN A 28 -0.06 6.38 -18.08
N ALA A 29 -0.07 6.25 -16.75
CA ALA A 29 0.91 5.46 -16.02
C ALA A 29 0.54 3.97 -16.07
N SER A 30 1.57 3.12 -16.08
CA SER A 30 1.35 1.70 -15.92
C SER A 30 0.94 1.39 -14.48
N LYS A 31 0.31 0.23 -14.27
CA LYS A 31 0.00 -0.26 -12.93
C LYS A 31 1.27 -0.37 -12.05
N SER A 32 2.41 -0.74 -12.65
CA SER A 32 3.70 -0.86 -11.95
C SER A 32 4.16 0.51 -11.46
N ASP A 33 4.13 1.52 -12.33
CA ASP A 33 4.49 2.88 -11.97
C ASP A 33 3.60 3.41 -10.84
N ILE A 34 2.29 3.17 -10.94
CA ILE A 34 1.35 3.63 -9.91
C ILE A 34 1.64 2.95 -8.57
N ILE A 35 1.86 1.63 -8.52
CA ILE A 35 2.09 0.96 -7.24
C ILE A 35 3.43 1.37 -6.60
N GLU A 36 4.46 1.59 -7.42
CA GLU A 36 5.75 2.13 -6.95
C GLU A 36 5.56 3.52 -6.33
N ALA A 37 4.86 4.43 -7.04
CA ALA A 37 4.57 5.76 -6.53
C ALA A 37 3.69 5.75 -5.26
N LEU A 38 2.73 4.83 -5.16
CA LEU A 38 1.94 4.65 -3.95
C LEU A 38 2.81 4.14 -2.78
N GLY A 39 3.77 3.26 -3.05
CA GLY A 39 4.76 2.79 -2.07
C GLY A 39 5.55 3.96 -1.49
N GLU A 40 6.14 4.78 -2.36
CA GLU A 40 6.89 5.98 -1.98
C GLU A 40 6.07 6.94 -1.10
N MET A 41 4.81 7.17 -1.43
CA MET A 41 3.95 8.05 -0.65
C MET A 41 3.43 7.41 0.64
N SER A 42 3.39 6.08 0.71
CA SER A 42 3.00 5.36 1.94
C SER A 42 4.08 5.48 3.01
N ASP A 43 5.36 5.43 2.61
CA ASP A 43 6.48 5.70 3.52
C ASP A 43 6.39 7.12 4.10
N ARG A 44 6.19 8.12 3.23
CA ARG A 44 6.09 9.52 3.65
C ARG A 44 4.87 9.78 4.52
N GLN A 45 3.73 9.15 4.22
CA GLN A 45 2.55 9.20 5.07
C GLN A 45 2.84 8.64 6.46
N TRP A 46 3.55 7.53 6.55
CA TRP A 46 3.92 6.93 7.83
C TRP A 46 4.86 7.83 8.63
N HIS A 47 5.77 8.54 7.97
CA HIS A 47 6.64 9.54 8.60
C HIS A 47 5.91 10.80 9.10
N THR A 48 4.64 11.01 8.76
CA THR A 48 3.83 12.09 9.37
C THR A 48 3.37 11.76 10.79
N TYR A 49 3.43 10.49 11.21
CA TYR A 49 2.85 9.99 12.46
C TYR A 49 1.33 10.25 12.60
N GLU A 50 0.66 10.61 11.50
CA GLU A 50 -0.77 10.80 11.44
C GLU A 50 -1.43 9.64 10.70
N VAL A 51 -2.68 9.33 11.09
CA VAL A 51 -3.49 8.36 10.37
C VAL A 51 -4.02 9.04 9.10
N ILE A 52 -3.84 8.39 7.96
CA ILE A 52 -4.33 8.87 6.67
C ILE A 52 -5.84 9.18 6.71
N ASN A 53 -6.25 10.25 6.02
CA ASN A 53 -7.65 10.63 5.91
C ASN A 53 -8.50 9.45 5.38
N PRO A 54 -9.67 9.15 6.00
CA PRO A 54 -10.54 8.04 5.61
C PRO A 54 -10.96 8.01 4.13
N ASP A 55 -11.23 9.17 3.52
CA ASP A 55 -11.64 9.25 2.11
C ASP A 55 -10.49 8.84 1.19
N LEU A 56 -9.28 9.30 1.50
CA LEU A 56 -8.08 8.93 0.74
C LEU A 56 -7.74 7.44 0.94
N LYS A 57 -7.87 6.96 2.18
CA LYS A 57 -7.71 5.55 2.54
C LYS A 57 -8.61 4.64 1.70
N GLU A 58 -9.88 5.01 1.53
CA GLU A 58 -10.82 4.23 0.72
C GLU A 58 -10.47 4.28 -0.78
N LYS A 59 -10.02 5.43 -1.30
CA LYS A 59 -9.57 5.52 -2.70
C LYS A 59 -8.38 4.62 -2.99
N ILE A 60 -7.35 4.64 -2.13
CA ILE A 60 -6.16 3.79 -2.26
C ILE A 60 -6.55 2.33 -2.14
N THR A 61 -7.36 1.99 -1.13
CA THR A 61 -7.90 0.63 -0.93
C THR A 61 -8.62 0.14 -2.18
N LYS A 62 -9.51 0.96 -2.76
CA LYS A 62 -10.23 0.63 -3.97
C LYS A 62 -9.28 0.38 -5.14
N TRP A 63 -8.28 1.26 -5.33
CA TRP A 63 -7.30 1.10 -6.40
C TRP A 63 -6.54 -0.23 -6.27
N LEU A 64 -6.04 -0.56 -5.07
CA LEU A 64 -5.33 -1.82 -4.81
C LEU A 64 -6.21 -3.04 -5.07
N ILE A 65 -7.48 -3.02 -4.66
CA ILE A 65 -8.42 -4.12 -4.91
C ILE A 65 -8.65 -4.30 -6.42
N ASP A 66 -8.90 -3.21 -7.14
CA ASP A 66 -9.22 -3.24 -8.57
C ASP A 66 -8.03 -3.73 -9.42
N HIS A 67 -6.80 -3.55 -8.92
CA HIS A 67 -5.56 -3.82 -9.67
C HIS A 67 -4.72 -4.97 -9.10
N LEU A 68 -5.18 -5.63 -8.04
CA LEU A 68 -4.42 -6.67 -7.35
C LEU A 68 -3.91 -7.75 -8.32
N ASP A 69 -2.60 -7.99 -8.28
CA ASP A 69 -1.92 -8.96 -9.13
C ASP A 69 -1.35 -10.13 -8.32
N LEU A 70 -2.16 -11.18 -8.14
CA LEU A 70 -1.74 -12.38 -7.42
C LEU A 70 -0.79 -13.29 -8.22
N GLU A 71 -0.39 -12.89 -9.43
CA GLU A 71 0.57 -13.61 -10.26
C GLU A 71 1.98 -13.01 -10.19
N ASN A 72 2.13 -11.84 -9.55
CA ASN A 72 3.36 -11.08 -9.43
C ASN A 72 3.72 -10.85 -7.95
N ALA A 73 4.78 -11.49 -7.47
CA ALA A 73 5.21 -11.40 -6.06
C ALA A 73 5.61 -9.97 -5.65
N GLU A 74 6.34 -9.24 -6.49
CA GLU A 74 6.76 -7.85 -6.23
C GLU A 74 5.55 -6.91 -6.09
N PHE A 75 4.50 -7.15 -6.89
CA PHE A 75 3.25 -6.40 -6.78
C PHE A 75 2.53 -6.69 -5.45
N VAL A 76 2.54 -7.96 -5.01
CA VAL A 76 1.94 -8.36 -3.74
C VAL A 76 2.74 -7.82 -2.56
N GLU A 77 4.07 -7.87 -2.61
CA GLU A 77 4.96 -7.26 -1.61
C GLU A 77 4.69 -5.76 -1.48
N SER A 78 4.63 -5.03 -2.60
CA SER A 78 4.29 -3.61 -2.60
C SER A 78 2.89 -3.35 -2.04
N THR A 79 1.92 -4.20 -2.37
CA THR A 79 0.55 -4.12 -1.82
C THR A 79 0.54 -4.32 -0.31
N ILE A 80 1.30 -5.28 0.21
CA ILE A 80 1.47 -5.54 1.65
C ILE A 80 2.10 -4.32 2.32
N TYR A 81 3.20 -3.82 1.77
CA TYR A 81 3.92 -2.65 2.28
C TYR A 81 3.00 -1.43 2.42
N ILE A 82 2.32 -1.05 1.33
CA ILE A 82 1.37 0.07 1.31
C ILE A 82 0.27 -0.15 2.34
N SER A 83 -0.29 -1.36 2.39
CA SER A 83 -1.40 -1.67 3.28
C SER A 83 -1.02 -1.60 4.75
N ALA A 84 0.19 -2.02 5.11
CA ALA A 84 0.71 -1.92 6.47
C ALA A 84 0.95 -0.46 6.88
N HIS A 85 1.56 0.35 6.00
CA HIS A 85 1.89 1.76 6.27
C HIS A 85 0.65 2.66 6.34
N LEU A 86 -0.43 2.30 5.64
CA LEU A 86 -1.66 3.08 5.58
C LEU A 86 -2.81 2.51 6.42
N GLY A 87 -2.61 1.35 7.03
CA GLY A 87 -3.60 0.72 7.90
C GLY A 87 -4.79 0.16 7.12
N LEU A 88 -4.55 -0.40 5.93
CA LEU A 88 -5.59 -0.89 5.02
C LEU A 88 -6.06 -2.31 5.39
N GLU A 89 -6.77 -2.42 6.52
CA GLU A 89 -7.25 -3.70 7.07
C GLU A 89 -8.03 -4.57 6.06
N LYS A 90 -8.80 -3.93 5.16
CA LYS A 90 -9.54 -4.63 4.11
C LYS A 90 -8.63 -5.38 3.14
N ILE A 91 -7.46 -4.83 2.82
CA ILE A 91 -6.47 -5.49 1.97
C ILE A 91 -5.84 -6.67 2.70
N GLY A 92 -5.44 -6.48 3.97
CA GLY A 92 -4.90 -7.57 4.79
C GLY A 92 -5.85 -8.78 4.86
N ARG A 93 -7.15 -8.54 5.07
CA ARG A 93 -8.17 -9.60 5.01
C ARG A 93 -8.23 -10.28 3.63
N LEU A 94 -8.22 -9.50 2.56
CA LEU A 94 -8.30 -10.03 1.20
C LEU A 94 -7.07 -10.88 0.85
N LEU A 95 -5.86 -10.45 1.21
CA LEU A 95 -4.63 -11.22 1.03
C LEU A 95 -4.70 -12.55 1.79
N LYS A 96 -5.14 -12.53 3.06
CA LYS A 96 -5.36 -13.75 3.84
C LYS A 96 -6.38 -14.69 3.22
N GLU A 97 -7.47 -14.16 2.67
CA GLU A 97 -8.46 -14.98 1.96
C GLU A 97 -7.90 -15.58 0.67
N SER A 98 -6.99 -14.87 0.00
CA SER A 98 -6.37 -15.33 -1.25
C SER A 98 -5.51 -16.58 -1.08
N LEU A 99 -5.01 -16.89 0.13
CA LEU A 99 -4.27 -18.11 0.43
C LEU A 99 -5.06 -19.41 0.18
N LYS A 100 -6.39 -19.32 0.10
CA LYS A 100 -7.29 -20.42 -0.27
C LYS A 100 -7.22 -20.75 -1.77
N LYS A 101 -6.63 -19.87 -2.59
CA LYS A 101 -6.43 -20.08 -4.03
C LYS A 101 -5.14 -20.86 -4.30
N ASN A 102 -5.01 -21.35 -5.52
CA ASN A 102 -3.75 -21.92 -6.00
C ASN A 102 -2.80 -20.80 -6.44
N LEU A 103 -2.04 -20.25 -5.50
CA LEU A 103 -1.04 -19.21 -5.73
C LEU A 103 0.31 -19.82 -6.10
N LYS A 104 1.13 -19.06 -6.85
CA LYS A 104 2.55 -19.40 -7.02
C LYS A 104 3.25 -19.43 -5.65
N PRO A 105 4.26 -20.30 -5.45
CA PRO A 105 4.96 -20.43 -4.17
C PRO A 105 5.50 -19.10 -3.63
N GLU A 106 6.07 -18.27 -4.50
CA GLU A 106 6.62 -16.95 -4.14
C GLU A 106 5.54 -16.00 -3.63
N VAL A 107 4.40 -15.88 -4.32
CA VAL A 107 3.28 -15.02 -3.90
C VAL A 107 2.68 -15.51 -2.59
N ARG A 108 2.52 -16.83 -2.44
CA ARG A 108 2.04 -17.43 -1.18
C ARG A 108 2.96 -17.06 -0.02
N LYS A 109 4.27 -17.17 -0.23
CA LYS A 109 5.28 -16.89 0.79
C LYS A 109 5.18 -15.44 1.29
N GLU A 110 5.12 -14.46 0.39
CA GLU A 110 4.97 -13.03 0.76
C GLU A 110 3.76 -12.80 1.68
N ILE A 111 2.63 -13.39 1.34
CA ILE A 111 1.39 -13.24 2.10
C ILE A 111 1.48 -13.93 3.47
N GLU A 112 2.04 -15.14 3.52
CA GLU A 112 2.19 -15.90 4.76
C GLU A 112 3.16 -15.22 5.72
N GLU A 113 4.29 -14.71 5.24
CA GLU A 113 5.25 -13.94 6.03
C GLU A 113 4.61 -12.65 6.58
N ALA A 114 3.93 -11.89 5.72
CA ALA A 114 3.23 -10.67 6.13
C ALA A 114 2.15 -10.90 7.20
N ILE A 115 1.39 -12.01 7.13
CA ILE A 115 0.37 -12.35 8.14
C ILE A 115 0.99 -12.67 9.50
N VAL A 116 2.20 -13.24 9.51
CA VAL A 116 2.93 -13.55 10.75
C VAL A 116 3.55 -12.28 11.35
N GLU A 117 4.10 -11.41 10.51
CA GLU A 117 4.82 -10.21 10.94
C GLU A 117 3.88 -9.05 11.34
N ILE A 118 2.80 -8.85 10.58
CA ILE A 118 1.87 -7.73 10.78
C ILE A 118 0.83 -8.12 11.84
N LYS A 119 1.06 -7.64 13.07
CA LYS A 119 0.17 -7.87 14.22
C LYS A 119 -1.23 -7.32 14.00
N THR A 120 -1.33 -6.11 13.45
CA THR A 120 -2.59 -5.51 13.06
C THR A 120 -2.42 -4.67 11.79
N TRP A 121 -3.47 -4.66 10.98
CA TRP A 121 -3.51 -3.98 9.70
C TRP A 121 -4.32 -2.68 9.74
N ASP A 122 -4.90 -2.30 10.88
CA ASP A 122 -5.69 -1.08 11.04
C ASP A 122 -4.92 0.08 11.69
N ASP A 123 -3.84 -0.26 12.43
CA ASP A 123 -2.95 0.68 13.13
C ASP A 123 -1.50 0.57 12.58
N PRO A 124 -1.10 1.47 11.66
CA PRO A 124 0.26 1.53 11.09
C PRO A 124 1.37 1.72 12.10
N TYR A 125 1.04 2.21 13.30
CA TYR A 125 1.99 2.57 14.35
C TYR A 125 1.99 1.56 15.51
N SER A 126 1.30 0.43 15.35
CA SER A 126 1.17 -0.60 16.38
C SER A 126 2.50 -1.18 16.88
N GLY A 127 3.55 -1.16 16.05
CA GLY A 127 4.91 -1.59 16.40
C GLY A 127 5.76 -0.54 17.14
N MET A 128 5.31 0.72 17.21
CA MET A 128 6.01 1.82 17.88
C MET A 128 5.58 2.02 19.34
N LYS A 129 4.51 1.35 19.77
CA LYS A 129 3.92 1.48 21.09
C LYS A 129 4.60 0.60 22.13
#